data_AF-A0A0C2V046-F1
#
_entry.id   AF-A0A0C2V046-F1
#
_cell.length_a   1.000
_cell.length_b   1.000
_cell.length_c   1.000
_cell.angle_alpha   90.00
_cell.angle_beta   90.00
_cell.angle_gamma   90.00
#
_symmetry.space_group_name_H-M   'P 1'
#
loop_
_entity.id
_entity.type
_entity.pdbx_description
1 polymer ?
#
loop_
_entity_poly.entity_id
_entity_poly.type
_entity_poly.pdbx_seq_one_letter_code
_entity_poly.pdbx_strand_id
1 'polypeptide(L)'
;MKKLITLMATIFLMGLYAEIIPDLEEYNSVERKVIITNIDAYPNIVLLGCIEAKVGNSITYKIEENIPLNVGYRFNDFRLLAINKELLEISGGIEDKVSDINQESTNKILSDKFIALSKSKSSPAMPGSFNVYVEKKYPMKTDDYYYEITETTNNNLTLKLKKRVITFTDDTADKIIEY
;
A
#
# COMPACT_ATOMS: atom_id res chain seq x y z
N MET A 1 20.00 -38.33 24.50
CA MET A 1 18.51 -38.27 24.56
C MET A 1 17.97 -36.93 25.09
N LYS A 2 18.48 -36.36 26.19
CA LYS A 2 17.96 -35.08 26.74
C LYS A 2 18.06 -33.87 25.79
N LYS A 3 19.11 -33.76 24.97
CA LYS A 3 19.29 -32.64 24.01
C LYS A 3 18.35 -32.69 22.80
N LEU A 4 17.80 -33.86 22.45
CA LEU A 4 16.91 -34.03 21.30
C LEU A 4 15.48 -33.55 21.64
N ILE A 5 15.06 -33.75 22.89
CA ILE A 5 13.74 -33.34 23.40
C ILE A 5 13.67 -31.81 23.56
N THR A 6 14.78 -31.17 23.93
CA THR A 6 14.83 -29.69 24.04
C THR A 6 14.72 -28.99 22.69
N LEU A 7 15.21 -29.58 21.60
CA LEU A 7 15.12 -28.99 20.25
C LEU A 7 13.71 -29.09 19.66
N MET A 8 12.95 -30.15 19.97
CA MET A 8 11.57 -30.32 19.50
C MET A 8 10.59 -29.33 20.16
N ALA A 9 10.83 -28.96 21.43
CA ALA A 9 9.97 -28.05 22.17
C ALA A 9 10.09 -26.58 21.70
N THR A 10 11.26 -26.16 21.21
CA THR A 10 11.46 -24.79 20.70
C THR A 10 10.82 -24.56 19.33
N ILE A 11 10.66 -25.59 18.50
CA ILE A 11 10.03 -25.48 17.18
C ILE A 11 8.51 -25.25 17.32
N PHE A 12 7.88 -25.77 18.38
CA PHE A 12 6.43 -25.64 18.60
C PHE A 12 5.98 -24.27 19.16
N LEU A 13 6.91 -23.45 19.65
CA LEU A 13 6.61 -22.09 20.15
C LEU A 13 6.70 -21.02 19.06
N MET A 14 7.26 -21.35 17.89
CA MET A 14 7.13 -20.50 16.72
C MET A 14 5.77 -20.80 16.09
N GLY A 15 4.75 -20.04 16.47
CA GLY A 15 3.47 -20.05 15.76
C GLY A 15 3.74 -19.74 14.28
N LEU A 16 3.78 -20.77 13.45
CA LEU A 16 3.77 -20.63 12.01
C LEU A 16 2.38 -20.11 11.65
N TYR A 17 2.27 -18.79 11.44
CA TYR A 17 1.10 -18.21 10.79
C TYR A 17 1.10 -18.69 9.34
N ALA A 18 0.60 -19.90 9.11
CA ALA A 18 0.33 -20.38 7.77
C ALA A 18 -0.81 -19.54 7.19
N GLU A 19 -0.64 -19.05 5.97
CA GLU A 19 -1.74 -18.38 5.25
C GLU A 19 -2.87 -19.38 5.04
N ILE A 20 -4.06 -19.05 5.54
CA ILE A 20 -5.27 -19.78 5.18
C ILE A 20 -5.74 -19.22 3.84
N ILE A 21 -5.40 -19.94 2.78
CA ILE A 21 -6.01 -19.75 1.46
C ILE A 21 -7.37 -20.46 1.53
N PRO A 22 -8.49 -19.74 1.30
CA PRO A 22 -9.82 -20.37 1.32
C PRO A 22 -9.96 -21.32 0.13
N ASP A 23 -10.94 -22.21 0.22
CA ASP A 23 -11.19 -23.21 -0.83
C ASP A 23 -11.44 -22.52 -2.17
N LEU A 24 -10.57 -22.81 -3.15
CA LEU A 24 -10.66 -22.24 -4.49
C LEU A 24 -11.86 -22.82 -5.28
N GLU A 25 -12.51 -23.86 -4.77
CA GLU A 25 -13.79 -24.34 -5.28
C GLU A 25 -14.95 -23.43 -4.86
N GLU A 26 -14.88 -22.82 -3.68
CA GLU A 26 -15.94 -21.97 -3.10
C GLU A 26 -15.68 -20.47 -3.27
N TYR A 27 -14.41 -20.06 -3.45
CA TYR A 27 -14.01 -18.66 -3.53
C TYR A 27 -13.27 -18.32 -4.83
N ASN A 28 -13.50 -17.10 -5.33
CA ASN A 28 -12.69 -16.47 -6.37
C ASN A 28 -11.66 -15.54 -5.74
N SER A 29 -10.48 -15.47 -6.35
CA SER A 29 -9.50 -14.41 -6.07
C SER A 29 -9.89 -13.16 -6.86
N VAL A 30 -10.21 -12.09 -6.15
CA VAL A 30 -10.55 -10.77 -6.70
C VAL A 30 -9.33 -9.86 -6.57
N GLU A 31 -8.86 -9.34 -7.70
CA GLU A 31 -7.76 -8.39 -7.71
C GLU A 31 -8.27 -7.01 -7.30
N ARG A 32 -7.85 -6.53 -6.13
CA ARG A 32 -8.19 -5.19 -5.68
C ARG A 32 -7.08 -4.23 -6.07
N LYS A 33 -7.45 -3.03 -6.51
CA LYS A 33 -6.50 -1.99 -6.92
C LYS A 33 -6.86 -0.67 -6.28
N VAL A 34 -5.84 0.08 -5.85
CA VAL A 34 -6.01 1.50 -5.50
C VAL A 34 -5.23 2.35 -6.48
N ILE A 35 -5.89 3.36 -7.02
CA ILE A 35 -5.38 4.22 -8.08
C ILE A 35 -5.58 5.67 -7.67
N ILE A 36 -4.61 6.54 -7.95
CA ILE A 36 -4.70 7.98 -7.74
C ILE A 36 -4.70 8.65 -9.12
N THR A 37 -5.66 9.53 -9.37
CA THR A 37 -6.05 9.93 -10.74
C THR A 37 -5.79 11.39 -11.12
N ASN A 38 -5.32 12.23 -10.19
CA ASN A 38 -5.11 13.65 -10.45
C ASN A 38 -3.76 14.16 -9.92
N ILE A 39 -2.73 13.31 -9.98
CA ILE A 39 -1.39 13.66 -9.47
C ILE A 39 -0.81 14.81 -10.29
N ASP A 40 -1.03 14.84 -11.61
CA ASP A 40 -0.47 15.85 -12.51
C ASP A 40 -1.02 17.27 -12.24
N ALA A 41 -2.16 17.38 -11.55
CA ALA A 41 -2.69 18.67 -11.07
C ALA A 41 -1.85 19.29 -9.94
N TYR A 42 -0.93 18.54 -9.34
CA TYR A 42 -0.07 18.97 -8.24
C TYR A 42 1.43 18.79 -8.61
N PRO A 43 1.95 19.57 -9.58
CA PRO A 43 3.29 19.35 -10.14
C PRO A 43 4.45 19.60 -9.17
N ASN A 44 4.18 20.30 -8.07
CA ASN A 44 5.18 20.63 -7.04
C ASN A 44 5.36 19.52 -6.00
N ILE A 45 4.54 18.47 -6.05
CA ILE A 45 4.66 17.33 -5.15
C ILE A 45 5.01 16.04 -5.90
N VAL A 46 5.62 15.12 -5.19
CA VAL A 46 5.88 13.75 -5.61
C VAL A 46 5.25 12.84 -4.56
N LEU A 47 4.33 11.98 -5.01
CA LEU A 47 3.77 10.93 -4.16
C LEU A 47 4.74 9.74 -4.13
N LEU A 48 4.99 9.19 -2.95
CA LEU A 48 5.80 8.00 -2.75
C LEU A 48 5.00 6.89 -2.07
N GLY A 49 5.20 5.66 -2.53
CA GLY A 49 4.78 4.45 -1.83
C GLY A 49 5.99 3.83 -1.13
N CYS A 50 5.90 3.63 0.17
CA CYS A 50 6.94 3.03 0.99
C CYS A 50 6.43 1.70 1.55
N ILE A 51 7.08 0.61 1.17
CA ILE A 51 6.79 -0.75 1.62
C ILE A 51 7.87 -1.13 2.64
N GLU A 52 7.48 -1.21 3.90
CA GLU A 52 8.33 -1.67 5.00
C GLU A 52 8.17 -3.18 5.15
N ALA A 53 9.16 -3.91 4.66
CA ALA A 53 9.17 -5.37 4.75
C ALA A 53 9.49 -5.81 6.18
N LYS A 54 8.64 -6.68 6.75
CA LYS A 54 8.94 -7.31 8.05
C LYS A 54 10.11 -8.28 7.98
N VAL A 55 10.35 -8.83 6.78
CA VAL A 55 11.46 -9.72 6.45
C VAL A 55 11.97 -9.32 5.07
N GLY A 56 13.26 -8.98 4.96
CA GLY A 56 13.88 -8.57 3.70
C GLY A 56 14.06 -7.06 3.56
N ASN A 57 14.17 -6.59 2.31
CA ASN A 57 14.45 -5.19 2.00
C ASN A 57 13.17 -4.38 1.88
N SER A 58 13.16 -3.21 2.53
CA SER A 58 12.10 -2.21 2.33
C SER A 58 12.29 -1.49 0.99
N ILE A 59 11.19 -1.11 0.35
CA ILE A 59 11.18 -0.51 -0.99
C ILE A 59 10.48 0.84 -0.89
N THR A 60 11.00 1.84 -1.59
CA THR A 60 10.30 3.11 -1.82
C THR A 60 10.24 3.36 -3.31
N TYR A 61 9.07 3.75 -3.82
CA TYR A 61 8.85 4.01 -5.24
C TYR A 61 8.01 5.27 -5.44
N LYS A 62 8.16 5.90 -6.60
CA LYS A 62 7.31 7.01 -7.02
C LYS A 62 5.94 6.48 -7.42
N ILE A 63 4.88 7.04 -6.86
CA ILE A 63 3.52 6.77 -7.30
C ILE A 63 3.24 7.60 -8.56
N GLU A 64 2.71 6.94 -9.58
CA GLU A 64 2.34 7.55 -10.85
C GLU A 64 0.81 7.61 -11.00
N GLU A 65 0.34 8.57 -11.79
CA GLU A 65 -1.09 8.76 -12.00
C GLU A 65 -1.68 7.58 -12.77
N ASN A 66 -2.90 7.19 -12.42
CA ASN A 66 -3.64 6.12 -13.09
C ASN A 66 -2.96 4.74 -13.06
N ILE A 67 -1.95 4.57 -12.21
CA ILE A 67 -1.25 3.30 -11.98
C ILE A 67 -1.65 2.73 -10.61
N PRO A 68 -2.00 1.43 -10.54
CA PRO A 68 -2.30 0.79 -9.26
C PRO A 68 -1.12 0.86 -8.29
N LEU A 69 -1.40 1.21 -7.03
CA LEU A 69 -0.39 1.23 -5.97
C LEU A 69 0.16 -0.17 -5.74
N ASN A 70 1.49 -0.30 -5.71
CA ASN A 70 2.14 -1.50 -5.22
C ASN A 70 2.25 -1.44 -3.69
N VAL A 71 1.53 -2.30 -2.97
CA VAL A 71 1.61 -2.37 -1.50
C VAL A 71 2.51 -3.49 -1.00
N GLY A 72 3.15 -4.22 -1.92
CA GLY A 72 3.98 -5.37 -1.63
C GLY A 72 3.19 -6.52 -1.03
N TYR A 73 3.87 -7.32 -0.21
CA TYR A 73 3.27 -8.47 0.43
C TYR A 73 2.34 -8.03 1.58
N ARG A 74 1.19 -8.71 1.74
CA ARG A 74 0.09 -8.32 2.65
C ARG A 74 0.45 -8.09 4.12
N PHE A 75 1.59 -8.61 4.59
CA PHE A 75 2.06 -8.44 5.97
C PHE A 75 3.11 -7.33 6.13
N ASN A 76 3.56 -6.74 5.02
CA ASN A 76 4.39 -5.54 5.03
C ASN A 76 3.55 -4.35 5.47
N ASP A 77 4.21 -3.36 6.08
CA ASP A 77 3.58 -2.10 6.38
C ASP A 77 3.71 -1.19 5.15
N PHE A 78 2.61 -0.60 4.71
CA PHE A 78 2.60 0.34 3.58
C PHE A 78 2.36 1.76 4.10
N ARG A 79 3.20 2.70 3.67
CA ARG A 79 3.03 4.14 3.89
C ARG A 79 2.90 4.83 2.54
N LEU A 80 1.95 5.75 2.45
CA LEU A 80 1.87 6.71 1.36
C LEU A 80 2.42 8.03 1.89
N LEU A 81 3.36 8.62 1.17
CA LEU A 81 3.97 9.90 1.49
C LEU A 81 3.81 10.86 0.31
N ALA A 82 3.89 12.15 0.60
CA ALA A 82 4.01 13.19 -0.40
C ALA A 82 5.17 14.11 -0.02
N ILE A 83 5.93 14.56 -1.00
CA ILE A 83 7.14 15.34 -0.80
C ILE A 83 7.19 16.45 -1.83
N ASN A 84 7.68 17.63 -1.45
CA ASN A 84 7.99 18.66 -2.43
C ASN A 84 9.05 18.18 -3.43
N LYS A 85 8.77 18.38 -4.73
CA LYS A 85 9.62 17.92 -5.83
C LYS A 85 11.03 18.51 -5.79
N GLU A 86 11.15 19.81 -5.59
CA GLU A 86 12.45 20.52 -5.53
C GLU A 86 13.30 20.00 -4.37
N LEU A 87 12.69 19.77 -3.20
CA LEU A 87 13.39 19.21 -2.05
C LEU A 87 13.92 17.79 -2.33
N LEU A 88 13.13 16.96 -3.01
CA LEU A 88 13.55 15.61 -3.40
C LEU A 88 14.74 15.65 -4.37
N GLU A 89 14.69 16.55 -5.36
CA GLU A 89 15.77 16.74 -6.35
C GLU A 89 17.07 17.22 -5.70
N ILE A 90 17.01 18.23 -4.82
CA ILE A 90 18.17 18.73 -4.04
C ILE A 90 18.76 17.62 -3.16
N SER A 91 17.93 16.68 -2.72
CA SER A 91 18.34 15.57 -1.87
C SER A 91 18.95 14.39 -2.62
N GLY A 92 19.10 14.46 -3.94
CA GLY A 92 19.65 13.35 -4.77
C GLY A 92 18.60 12.39 -5.32
N GLY A 93 17.30 12.67 -5.16
CA GLY A 93 16.22 11.84 -5.67
C GLY A 93 15.86 10.65 -4.76
N ILE A 94 15.04 9.74 -5.29
CA ILE A 94 14.52 8.58 -4.53
C ILE A 94 15.62 7.54 -4.28
N GLU A 95 16.47 7.29 -5.28
CA GLU A 95 17.49 6.22 -5.26
C GLU A 95 18.48 6.40 -4.09
N ASP A 96 18.92 7.64 -3.85
CA ASP A 96 19.85 7.99 -2.78
C ASP A 96 19.19 8.11 -1.40
N LYS A 97 17.86 8.09 -1.32
CA LYS A 97 17.10 8.43 -0.10
C LYS A 97 16.22 7.31 0.43
N VAL A 98 16.18 6.13 -0.18
CA VAL A 98 15.39 4.99 0.31
C VAL A 98 15.74 4.66 1.77
N SER A 99 17.01 4.67 2.15
CA SER A 99 17.42 4.43 3.55
C SER A 99 16.96 5.54 4.50
N ASP A 100 17.01 6.79 4.06
CA ASP A 100 16.68 7.96 4.88
C ASP A 100 15.16 8.11 5.08
N ILE A 101 14.37 7.79 4.05
CA ILE A 101 12.90 7.77 4.08
C ILE A 101 12.39 6.63 4.98
N ASN A 102 13.09 5.49 4.96
CA ASN A 102 12.80 4.36 5.87
C ASN A 102 13.27 4.62 7.31
N GLN A 103 14.25 5.52 7.50
CA GLN A 103 14.77 5.91 8.81
C GLN A 103 14.35 7.34 9.21
N GLU A 104 13.15 7.77 8.85
CA GLU A 104 12.61 9.10 9.17
C GLU A 104 12.71 9.45 10.67
N SER A 105 12.79 8.43 11.55
CA SER A 105 13.04 8.58 12.99
C SER A 105 14.48 8.93 13.39
N THR A 106 15.48 8.76 12.51
CA THR A 106 16.91 8.99 12.79
C THR A 106 17.49 10.21 12.07
N ASN A 107 16.86 10.73 11.01
CA ASN A 107 17.30 11.94 10.28
C ASN A 107 16.36 13.13 10.46
N LYS A 108 16.64 13.96 11.47
CA LYS A 108 15.82 15.11 11.88
C LYS A 108 15.65 16.20 10.80
N ILE A 109 16.67 16.44 9.98
CA ILE A 109 16.62 17.48 8.93
C ILE A 109 15.67 17.06 7.80
N LEU A 110 15.62 15.75 7.52
CA LEU A 110 14.72 15.18 6.53
C LEU A 110 13.31 15.01 7.08
N SER A 111 13.11 14.58 8.32
CA SER A 111 11.76 14.45 8.91
C SER A 111 11.05 15.79 9.13
N ASP A 112 11.78 16.87 9.43
CA ASP A 112 11.23 18.23 9.51
C ASP A 112 10.85 18.81 8.12
N LYS A 113 11.36 18.22 7.02
CA LYS A 113 11.13 18.68 5.63
C LYS A 113 10.25 17.76 4.79
N PHE A 114 10.21 16.46 5.12
CA PHE A 114 9.27 15.47 4.57
C PHE A 114 7.85 15.65 5.11
N ILE A 115 7.69 16.55 6.09
CA ILE A 115 6.46 16.97 6.74
C ILE A 115 5.32 15.99 6.48
N ALA A 116 5.33 14.86 7.18
CA ALA A 116 4.16 14.16 7.67
C ALA A 116 2.86 14.37 6.85
N LEU A 117 2.86 14.09 5.54
CA LEU A 117 1.64 14.07 4.74
C LEU A 117 0.93 12.75 5.02
N SER A 118 0.34 12.71 6.22
CA SER A 118 -0.38 11.62 6.86
C SER A 118 0.35 10.28 6.92
N LYS A 119 1.08 10.05 8.02
CA LYS A 119 0.96 8.72 8.64
C LYS A 119 -0.46 8.68 9.16
N SER A 120 -1.40 8.25 8.34
CA SER A 120 -2.72 8.02 8.87
C SER A 120 -2.57 6.88 9.87
N LYS A 121 -2.50 7.24 11.17
CA LYS A 121 -2.60 6.28 12.29
C LYS A 121 -3.88 5.44 12.17
N SER A 122 -4.80 5.90 11.34
CA SER A 122 -6.01 5.25 10.87
C SER A 122 -6.14 5.49 9.35
N SER A 123 -5.19 5.04 8.52
CA SER A 123 -5.40 5.04 7.06
C SER A 123 -6.75 4.39 6.85
N PRO A 124 -7.75 5.06 6.24
CA PRO A 124 -9.09 4.51 6.13
C PRO A 124 -8.97 3.23 5.33
N ALA A 125 -8.85 2.09 6.02
CA ALA A 125 -8.24 0.83 5.57
C ALA A 125 -7.99 0.86 4.07
N MET A 126 -6.92 1.58 3.64
CA MET A 126 -6.81 1.91 2.22
C MET A 126 -6.63 0.57 1.57
N PRO A 127 -7.58 0.09 0.74
CA PRO A 127 -7.62 -1.30 0.39
C PRO A 127 -6.41 -1.53 -0.51
N GLY A 128 -5.26 -1.91 0.06
CA GLY A 128 -4.03 -2.04 -0.71
C GLY A 128 -4.26 -2.91 -1.94
N SER A 129 -3.43 -2.76 -2.96
CA SER A 129 -3.59 -3.60 -4.15
C SER A 129 -3.14 -5.02 -3.83
N PHE A 130 -4.08 -5.85 -3.40
CA PHE A 130 -3.87 -7.25 -3.04
C PHE A 130 -5.08 -8.09 -3.44
N ASN A 131 -4.88 -9.39 -3.55
CA ASN A 131 -5.99 -10.29 -3.81
C ASN A 131 -6.85 -10.46 -2.56
N VAL A 132 -8.17 -10.35 -2.73
CA VAL A 132 -9.16 -10.72 -1.71
C VAL A 132 -9.97 -11.91 -2.21
N TYR A 133 -10.40 -12.76 -1.29
CA TYR A 133 -11.22 -13.91 -1.64
C TYR A 133 -12.70 -13.60 -1.41
N VAL A 134 -13.51 -13.82 -2.44
CA VAL A 134 -14.95 -13.59 -2.42
C VAL A 134 -15.66 -14.87 -2.85
N GLU A 135 -16.77 -15.22 -2.19
CA GLU A 135 -17.55 -16.42 -2.55
C GLU A 135 -17.94 -16.41 -4.04
N LYS A 136 -17.84 -17.57 -4.71
CA LYS A 136 -18.09 -17.71 -6.16
C LYS A 136 -19.47 -17.28 -6.63
N LYS A 137 -20.47 -17.30 -5.74
CA LYS A 137 -21.81 -16.77 -6.02
C LYS A 137 -21.79 -15.27 -6.38
N TYR A 138 -20.70 -14.57 -6.02
CA TYR A 138 -20.39 -13.23 -6.50
C TYR A 138 -19.22 -13.33 -7.48
N PRO A 139 -19.48 -13.25 -8.80
CA PRO A 139 -18.48 -13.47 -9.85
C PRO A 139 -17.56 -12.26 -10.03
N MET A 140 -17.10 -11.66 -8.93
CA MET A 140 -16.21 -10.50 -8.96
C MET A 140 -14.83 -10.91 -9.50
N LYS A 141 -14.28 -10.08 -10.39
CA LYS A 141 -12.95 -10.25 -10.97
C LYS A 141 -11.97 -9.22 -10.43
N THR A 142 -12.35 -7.93 -10.50
CA THR A 142 -11.56 -6.83 -9.94
C THR A 142 -12.42 -5.91 -9.08
N ASP A 143 -11.75 -5.21 -8.16
CA ASP A 143 -12.36 -4.24 -7.25
C ASP A 143 -11.45 -3.01 -7.15
N ASP A 144 -11.64 -2.06 -8.06
CA ASP A 144 -10.75 -0.93 -8.28
C ASP A 144 -11.28 0.31 -7.56
N TYR A 145 -10.42 0.99 -6.80
CA TYR A 145 -10.72 2.17 -6.01
C TYR A 145 -9.92 3.37 -6.52
N TYR A 146 -10.62 4.41 -6.95
CA TYR A 146 -10.04 5.61 -7.54
C TYR A 146 -10.12 6.78 -6.56
N TYR A 147 -8.95 7.23 -6.11
CA TYR A 147 -8.78 8.36 -5.22
C TYR A 147 -8.32 9.59 -6.00
N GLU A 148 -8.68 10.75 -5.45
CA GLU A 148 -8.16 12.04 -5.87
C GLU A 148 -7.57 12.78 -4.68
N ILE A 149 -6.50 13.51 -4.93
CA ILE A 149 -5.98 14.54 -4.03
C ILE A 149 -7.00 15.68 -4.01
N THR A 150 -7.48 16.05 -2.83
CA THR A 150 -8.41 17.17 -2.65
C THR A 150 -7.77 18.33 -1.90
N GLU A 151 -6.71 18.07 -1.15
CA GLU A 151 -6.00 19.09 -0.39
C GLU A 151 -4.53 18.72 -0.25
N THR A 152 -3.66 19.71 -0.47
CA THR A 152 -2.23 19.63 -0.21
C THR A 152 -1.83 20.89 0.53
N THR A 153 -1.32 20.73 1.75
CA THR A 153 -0.62 21.80 2.47
C THR A 153 0.81 21.36 2.73
N ASN A 154 1.60 22.21 3.37
CA ASN A 154 2.92 21.79 3.81
C ASN A 154 2.85 20.55 4.73
N ASN A 155 1.75 20.34 5.45
CA ASN A 155 1.65 19.31 6.50
C ASN A 155 0.54 18.27 6.30
N ASN A 156 -0.42 18.49 5.41
CA ASN A 156 -1.53 17.55 5.18
C ASN A 156 -1.74 17.25 3.70
N LEU A 157 -1.90 15.96 3.38
CA LEU A 157 -2.34 15.44 2.09
C LEU A 157 -3.67 14.75 2.35
N THR A 158 -4.71 15.22 1.70
CA THR A 158 -6.04 14.62 1.80
C THR A 158 -6.37 13.94 0.47
N LEU A 159 -6.63 12.63 0.55
CA LEU A 159 -7.13 11.82 -0.55
C LEU A 159 -8.60 11.49 -0.29
N LYS A 160 -9.47 11.68 -1.28
CA LYS A 160 -10.88 11.28 -1.22
C LYS A 160 -11.15 10.21 -2.28
N LEU A 161 -11.81 9.11 -1.87
CA LEU A 161 -12.37 8.13 -2.80
C LEU A 161 -13.45 8.83 -3.63
N LYS A 162 -13.33 8.78 -4.95
CA LYS A 162 -14.30 9.38 -5.89
C LYS A 162 -15.11 8.33 -6.60
N LYS A 163 -14.45 7.25 -7.01
CA LYS A 163 -15.06 6.20 -7.81
C LYS A 163 -14.57 4.83 -7.38
N ARG A 164 -15.46 3.84 -7.42
CA ARG A 164 -15.15 2.42 -7.29
C ARG A 164 -15.71 1.68 -8.49
N VAL A 165 -14.91 0.83 -9.11
CA VAL A 165 -15.30 0.02 -10.28
C VAL A 165 -15.11 -1.45 -9.95
N ILE A 166 -16.18 -2.23 -10.08
CA ILE A 166 -16.16 -3.68 -9.88
C ILE A 166 -16.43 -4.33 -11.23
N THR A 167 -15.50 -5.17 -11.68
CA THR A 167 -15.65 -5.97 -12.91
C THR A 167 -15.98 -7.41 -12.56
N PHE A 168 -16.67 -8.11 -13.47
CA PHE A 168 -17.15 -9.47 -13.23
C PHE A 168 -16.57 -10.47 -14.23
N THR A 169 -16.58 -11.76 -13.87
CA THR A 169 -16.08 -12.86 -14.72
C THR A 169 -17.15 -13.43 -15.65
N ASP A 170 -18.42 -13.06 -15.49
CA ASP A 170 -19.59 -13.68 -16.12
C ASP A 170 -20.31 -12.77 -17.13
N ASP A 171 -19.56 -11.85 -17.77
CA ASP A 171 -20.07 -10.84 -18.70
C ASP A 171 -21.12 -9.87 -18.11
N THR A 172 -21.36 -9.92 -16.79
CA THR A 172 -22.13 -8.89 -16.09
C THR A 172 -21.47 -7.54 -16.29
N ALA A 173 -22.27 -6.53 -16.61
CA ALA A 173 -21.79 -5.17 -16.79
C ALA A 173 -21.06 -4.65 -15.54
N ASP A 174 -19.98 -3.91 -15.77
CA ASP A 174 -19.20 -3.30 -14.69
C ASP A 174 -20.07 -2.44 -13.78
N LYS A 175 -19.85 -2.59 -12.47
CA LYS A 175 -20.54 -1.78 -11.47
C LYS A 175 -19.67 -0.58 -11.10
N ILE A 176 -20.17 0.61 -11.43
CA ILE A 176 -19.54 1.89 -11.10
C ILE A 176 -20.28 2.54 -9.93
N ILE A 177 -19.53 2.98 -8.91
CA ILE A 177 -20.04 3.64 -7.71
C ILE A 177 -19.28 4.96 -7.53
N GLU A 178 -20.01 6.08 -7.48
CA GLU A 178 -19.47 7.43 -7.29
C GLU A 178 -19.70 7.93 -5.84
N TYR A 179 -18.81 8.79 -5.30
CA TYR A 179 -18.76 9.22 -3.88
C TYR A 179 -18.52 10.73 -3.65
#